data_AF-A0AAF3FAM0-F1
#
_entry.id   AF-A0AAF3FAM0-F1
#
_cell.length_a   1.000
_cell.length_b   1.000
_cell.length_c   1.000
_cell.angle_alpha   90.00
_cell.angle_beta   90.00
_cell.angle_gamma   90.00
#
_symmetry.space_group_name_H-M   'P 1'
#
loop_
_entity.id
_entity.type
_entity.pdbx_description
1 polymer ?
#
loop_
_entity_poly.entity_id
_entity_poly.type
_entity_poly.pdbx_seq_one_letter_code
_entity_poly.pdbx_strand_id
1 'polypeptide(L)'
;MLNFVWLIVFEIIFDLTAVAFFYSLYLTGCRFFGKTSDQQPSMVQQIVDLLLLILKVLISCVVESVKAFLPNGVLPRKKVQGDIVLITGSGSGLGRLLALEFGRLGAELVLWDVNETGNKETRKMLEQEGVKSNYTPASNNN
;
A
#
# COMPACT_ATOMS: atom_id res chain seq x y z
N MET A 1 -3.87 25.26 -14.20
CA MET A 1 -2.78 24.49 -14.84
C MET A 1 -1.75 23.93 -13.87
N LEU A 2 -1.34 24.64 -12.80
CA LEU A 2 -0.33 24.12 -11.86
C LEU A 2 -0.74 22.83 -11.11
N ASN A 3 -2.02 22.62 -10.81
CA ASN A 3 -2.48 21.42 -10.09
C ASN A 3 -2.35 20.12 -10.92
N PHE A 4 -2.40 20.22 -12.25
CA PHE A 4 -2.33 19.05 -13.13
C PHE A 4 -0.89 18.56 -13.31
N VAL A 5 0.05 19.50 -13.41
CA VAL A 5 1.49 19.20 -13.47
C VAL A 5 1.97 18.59 -12.15
N TRP A 6 1.47 19.08 -11.01
CA TRP A 6 1.86 18.56 -9.70
C TRP A 6 1.34 17.13 -9.45
N LEU A 7 0.12 16.81 -9.92
CA LEU A 7 -0.42 15.45 -9.87
C LEU A 7 0.37 14.47 -10.74
N ILE A 8 0.78 14.88 -11.95
CA ILE A 8 1.62 14.06 -12.83
C ILE A 8 2.99 13.80 -12.19
N VAL A 9 3.61 14.80 -11.58
CA VAL A 9 4.90 14.64 -10.91
C VAL A 9 4.79 13.70 -9.70
N PHE A 10 3.72 13.81 -8.91
CA PHE A 10 3.49 12.92 -7.77
C PHE A 10 3.24 11.47 -8.19
N GLU A 11 2.46 11.24 -9.24
CA GLU A 11 2.23 9.91 -9.81
C GLU A 11 3.51 9.30 -10.40
N ILE A 12 4.30 10.07 -11.16
CA ILE A 12 5.58 9.60 -11.71
C ILE A 12 6.55 9.20 -10.60
N ILE A 13 6.61 9.95 -9.50
CA ILE A 13 7.46 9.61 -8.34
C ILE A 13 6.98 8.32 -7.66
N PHE A 14 5.67 8.14 -7.49
CA PHE A 14 5.09 6.92 -6.92
C PHE A 14 5.36 5.69 -7.82
N ASP A 15 5.25 5.85 -9.14
CA ASP A 15 5.52 4.79 -10.11
C ASP A 15 7.01 4.43 -10.17
N LEU A 16 7.92 5.41 -10.03
CA LEU A 16 9.36 5.17 -9.92
C LEU A 16 9.70 4.26 -8.73
N THR A 17 9.02 4.46 -7.59
CA THR A 17 9.19 3.59 -6.41
C THR A 17 8.59 2.20 -6.61
N ALA A 18 7.47 2.07 -7.33
CA ALA A 18 6.88 0.79 -7.67
C ALA A 18 7.76 -0.01 -8.63
N VAL A 19 8.36 0.65 -9.64
CA VAL A 19 9.33 0.04 -10.56
C VAL A 19 10.58 -0.43 -9.81
N ALA A 20 11.12 0.39 -8.90
CA ALA A 20 12.24 0.00 -8.05
C ALA A 20 11.89 -1.20 -7.14
N PHE A 21 10.68 -1.23 -6.59
CA PHE A 21 10.18 -2.35 -5.79
C PHE A 21 10.00 -3.63 -6.63
N PHE A 22 9.45 -3.53 -7.84
CA PHE A 22 9.34 -4.66 -8.76
C PHE A 22 10.70 -5.13 -9.27
N TYR A 23 11.67 -4.24 -9.44
CA TYR A 23 13.05 -4.60 -9.77
C TYR A 23 13.72 -5.33 -8.59
N SER A 24 13.49 -4.87 -7.36
CA SER A 24 13.91 -5.55 -6.13
C SER A 24 13.21 -6.90 -5.95
N LEU A 25 11.92 -7.01 -6.28
CA LEU A 25 11.16 -8.26 -6.24
C LEU A 25 11.59 -9.21 -7.35
N TYR A 26 11.96 -8.72 -8.53
CA TYR A 26 12.55 -9.51 -9.60
C TYR A 26 13.94 -10.03 -9.18
N LEU A 27 14.81 -9.17 -8.63
CA LEU A 27 16.10 -9.57 -8.04
C LEU A 27 15.95 -10.61 -6.92
N THR A 28 14.88 -10.50 -6.12
CA THR A 28 14.59 -11.43 -5.02
C THR A 28 13.92 -12.72 -5.53
N GLY A 29 13.08 -12.64 -6.56
CA GLY A 29 12.41 -13.78 -7.21
C GLY A 29 13.37 -14.64 -8.02
N CYS A 30 14.38 -14.03 -8.66
CA CYS A 30 15.50 -14.73 -9.27
C CYS A 30 16.36 -15.51 -8.25
N ARG A 31 16.17 -15.30 -6.95
CA ARG A 31 16.91 -15.98 -5.87
C ARG A 31 16.25 -17.27 -5.39
N PHE A 32 14.97 -17.51 -5.72
CA PHE A 32 14.20 -18.66 -5.22
C PHE A 32 13.96 -19.76 -6.27
N PHE A 33 13.97 -19.45 -7.56
CA PHE A 33 13.91 -20.47 -8.62
C PHE A 33 15.31 -20.98 -8.94
N GLY A 34 15.62 -22.18 -8.46
CA GLY A 34 16.95 -22.77 -8.44
C GLY A 34 17.69 -22.77 -9.79
N LYS A 35 18.96 -22.32 -9.70
CA LYS A 35 20.16 -22.73 -10.46
C LYS A 35 20.01 -23.14 -11.93
N THR A 36 20.66 -22.35 -12.79
CA THR A 36 21.83 -22.88 -13.52
C THR A 36 23.08 -22.12 -13.11
N SER A 37 24.14 -22.88 -12.91
CA SER A 37 25.49 -22.44 -12.54
C SER A 37 26.06 -21.44 -13.55
N ASP A 38 26.70 -20.41 -13.02
CA ASP A 38 27.89 -19.78 -13.61
C ASP A 38 27.77 -19.23 -15.05
N GLN A 39 27.20 -18.04 -15.19
CA GLN A 39 27.53 -17.18 -16.34
C GLN A 39 27.48 -15.73 -15.86
N GLN A 40 28.63 -15.04 -15.96
CA GLN A 40 28.63 -13.58 -16.12
C GLN A 40 27.43 -13.21 -16.98
N PRO A 41 26.57 -12.24 -16.58
CA PRO A 41 25.51 -11.81 -17.48
C PRO A 41 26.21 -11.37 -18.76
N SER A 42 25.99 -12.12 -19.84
CA SER A 42 26.51 -11.75 -21.14
C SER A 42 26.01 -10.33 -21.43
N MET A 43 26.78 -9.54 -22.17
CA MET A 43 26.36 -8.19 -22.58
C MET A 43 24.93 -8.20 -23.16
N VAL A 44 24.56 -9.31 -23.81
CA VAL A 44 23.22 -9.58 -24.35
C VAL A 44 22.14 -9.62 -23.27
N GLN A 45 22.38 -10.25 -22.10
CA GLN A 45 21.38 -10.32 -21.03
C GLN A 45 21.11 -8.95 -20.40
N GLN A 46 22.15 -8.12 -20.24
CA GLN A 46 21.99 -6.74 -19.76
C GLN A 46 21.20 -5.89 -20.77
N ILE A 47 21.43 -6.10 -22.06
CA ILE A 47 20.68 -5.44 -23.13
C ILE A 47 19.21 -5.89 -23.11
N VAL A 48 18.95 -7.19 -22.94
CA VAL A 48 17.58 -7.73 -22.85
C VAL A 48 16.84 -7.17 -21.63
N ASP A 49 17.48 -7.14 -20.46
CA ASP A 49 16.88 -6.60 -19.24
C ASP A 49 16.60 -5.09 -19.37
N LEU A 50 17.52 -4.33 -19.99
CA LEU A 50 17.32 -2.90 -20.27
C LEU A 50 16.19 -2.67 -21.27
N LEU A 51 16.10 -3.48 -22.33
CA LEU A 51 15.01 -3.42 -23.29
C LEU A 51 13.66 -3.77 -22.65
N LEU A 52 13.61 -4.78 -21.79
CA LEU A 52 12.41 -5.15 -21.03
C LEU A 52 12.01 -4.06 -20.03
N LEU A 53 12.98 -3.41 -19.38
CA LEU A 53 12.73 -2.29 -18.48
C LEU A 53 12.11 -1.11 -19.23
N ILE A 54 12.70 -0.74 -20.38
CA ILE A 54 12.18 0.34 -21.23
C ILE A 54 10.76 0.01 -21.69
N LEU A 55 10.53 -1.21 -22.18
CA LEU A 55 9.20 -1.63 -22.63
C LEU A 55 8.17 -1.60 -21.48
N LYS A 56 8.55 -2.05 -20.29
CA LYS A 56 7.67 -2.08 -19.12
C LYS A 56 7.32 -0.67 -18.62
N VAL A 57 8.27 0.26 -18.65
CA VAL A 57 8.05 1.68 -18.34
C VAL A 57 7.13 2.34 -19.37
N LEU A 58 7.32 2.06 -20.66
CA LEU A 58 6.42 2.57 -21.70
C LEU A 58 4.99 2.09 -21.51
N ILE A 59 4.80 0.81 -21.17
CA ILE A 59 3.47 0.24 -20.90
C ILE A 59 2.85 0.87 -19.65
N SER A 60 3.60 1.04 -18.55
CA SER A 60 3.06 1.64 -17.32
C SER A 60 2.68 3.11 -17.53
N CYS A 61 3.51 3.90 -18.21
CA CYS A 61 3.19 5.29 -18.54
C CYS A 61 1.89 5.41 -19.33
N VAL A 62 1.61 4.50 -20.27
CA VAL A 62 0.36 4.48 -21.02
C VAL A 62 -0.82 4.11 -20.13
N VAL A 63 -0.68 3.08 -19.28
CA VAL A 63 -1.74 2.65 -18.35
C VAL A 63 -2.11 3.76 -17.37
N GLU A 64 -1.12 4.45 -16.79
CA GLU A 64 -1.36 5.55 -15.85
C GLU A 64 -1.91 6.78 -16.56
N SER A 65 -1.45 7.10 -17.77
CA SER A 65 -2.05 8.18 -18.58
C SER A 65 -3.52 7.91 -18.90
N VAL A 66 -3.88 6.64 -19.17
CA VAL A 66 -5.27 6.23 -19.39
C VAL A 66 -6.07 6.34 -18.09
N LYS A 67 -5.56 5.86 -16.96
CA LYS A 67 -6.21 5.97 -15.64
C LYS A 67 -6.39 7.42 -15.20
N ALA A 68 -5.42 8.30 -15.46
CA ALA A 68 -5.50 9.72 -15.19
C ALA A 68 -6.54 10.45 -16.05
N PHE A 69 -6.85 9.91 -17.23
CA PHE A 69 -7.92 10.39 -18.09
C PHE A 69 -9.31 9.84 -17.70
N LEU A 70 -9.37 8.75 -16.93
CA LEU A 70 -10.59 8.26 -16.32
C LEU A 70 -10.92 9.13 -15.08
N PRO A 71 -12.18 9.55 -14.87
CA PRO A 71 -12.55 10.29 -13.67
C PRO A 71 -12.26 9.47 -12.41
N ASN A 72 -11.81 10.15 -11.34
CA ASN A 72 -11.34 9.62 -10.04
C ASN A 72 -12.39 8.83 -9.21
N GLY A 73 -13.33 8.13 -9.84
CA GLY A 73 -14.37 7.33 -9.22
C GLY A 73 -14.65 5.97 -9.89
N VAL A 74 -13.93 5.61 -10.95
CA VAL A 74 -14.19 4.36 -11.71
C VAL A 74 -13.37 3.18 -11.18
N LEU A 75 -12.24 3.43 -10.50
CA LEU A 75 -11.45 2.35 -9.90
C LEU A 75 -12.23 1.75 -8.71
N PRO A 76 -12.45 0.42 -8.69
CA PRO A 76 -13.14 -0.21 -7.58
C PRO A 76 -12.34 0.03 -6.30
N ARG A 77 -12.94 0.74 -5.34
CA ARG A 77 -12.34 0.85 -4.01
C ARG A 77 -12.13 -0.56 -3.47
N LYS A 78 -10.93 -0.82 -2.94
CA LYS A 78 -10.61 -2.11 -2.34
C LYS A 78 -11.69 -2.40 -1.29
N LYS A 79 -12.41 -3.50 -1.46
CA LYS A 79 -13.35 -3.98 -0.45
C LYS A 79 -12.50 -4.48 0.72
N VAL A 80 -12.74 -3.89 1.88
CA VAL A 80 -12.06 -4.22 3.14
C VAL A 80 -12.94 -5.01 4.10
N GLN A 81 -14.12 -5.43 3.63
CA GLN A 81 -15.06 -6.20 4.42
C GLN A 81 -14.47 -7.58 4.75
N GLY A 82 -14.32 -7.87 6.04
CA GLY A 82 -13.70 -9.10 6.53
C GLY A 82 -12.17 -9.11 6.51
N ASP A 83 -11.51 -8.06 6.04
CA ASP A 83 -10.06 -7.90 6.14
C ASP A 83 -9.69 -7.42 7.56
N ILE A 84 -8.52 -7.85 8.06
CA ILE A 84 -7.95 -7.36 9.31
C ILE A 84 -7.12 -6.11 9.04
N VAL A 85 -7.45 -4.99 9.70
CA VAL A 85 -6.80 -3.69 9.53
C VAL A 85 -6.18 -3.23 10.85
N LEU A 86 -4.85 -3.08 10.87
CA LEU A 86 -4.10 -2.51 11.99
C LEU A 86 -4.05 -0.98 11.86
N ILE A 87 -4.46 -0.28 12.91
CA ILE A 87 -4.44 1.19 12.95
C ILE A 87 -3.50 1.64 14.06
N THR A 88 -2.42 2.32 13.67
CA THR A 88 -1.48 2.95 14.59
C THR A 88 -1.97 4.37 14.94
N GLY A 89 -1.87 4.75 16.21
CA GLY A 89 -2.41 6.03 16.67
C GLY A 89 -3.95 6.06 16.74
N SER A 90 -4.60 4.92 16.91
CA SER A 90 -6.07 4.81 16.92
C SER A 90 -6.74 5.54 18.08
N GLY A 91 -6.00 5.94 19.10
CA GLY A 91 -6.52 6.56 20.31
C GLY A 91 -6.93 8.02 20.14
N SER A 92 -6.60 8.70 19.03
CA SER A 92 -6.97 10.11 18.82
C SER A 92 -6.95 10.55 17.34
N GLY A 93 -7.42 11.78 17.10
CA GLY A 93 -7.25 12.48 15.82
C GLY A 93 -7.66 11.67 14.59
N LEU A 94 -6.77 11.64 13.59
CA LEU A 94 -7.00 10.94 12.33
C LEU A 94 -7.10 9.42 12.50
N GLY A 95 -6.29 8.82 13.38
CA GLY A 95 -6.32 7.37 13.61
C GLY A 95 -7.67 6.90 14.14
N ARG A 96 -8.29 7.68 15.04
CA ARG A 96 -9.65 7.42 15.53
C ARG A 96 -10.69 7.48 14.42
N LEU A 97 -10.63 8.50 13.57
CA LEU A 97 -11.57 8.66 12.44
C LEU A 97 -11.42 7.54 11.42
N LEU A 98 -10.18 7.16 11.11
CA LEU A 98 -9.90 6.02 10.23
C LEU A 98 -10.45 4.72 10.81
N ALA A 99 -10.32 4.50 12.11
CA ALA A 99 -10.86 3.33 12.77
C ALA A 99 -12.38 3.24 12.59
N LEU A 100 -13.09 4.33 12.83
CA LEU A 100 -14.54 4.37 12.63
C LEU A 100 -14.92 4.10 11.16
N GLU A 101 -14.24 4.74 10.21
CA GLU A 101 -14.56 4.56 8.79
C GLU A 101 -14.28 3.14 8.29
N PHE A 102 -13.13 2.55 8.65
CA PHE A 102 -12.84 1.16 8.31
C PHE A 102 -13.79 0.17 9.00
N GLY A 103 -14.23 0.50 10.22
CA GLY A 103 -15.25 -0.27 10.93
C GLY A 103 -16.59 -0.28 10.19
N ARG A 104 -17.05 0.87 9.69
CA ARG A 104 -18.27 0.98 8.87
C ARG A 104 -18.19 0.21 7.56
N LEU A 105 -16.99 0.10 6.99
CA LEU A 105 -16.73 -0.71 5.81
C LEU A 105 -16.69 -2.23 6.11
N GLY A 106 -16.86 -2.63 7.37
CA GLY A 106 -16.94 -4.03 7.81
C GLY A 106 -15.58 -4.70 7.97
N ALA A 107 -14.51 -3.93 8.15
CA ALA A 107 -13.20 -4.46 8.47
C ALA A 107 -13.13 -4.91 9.95
N GLU A 108 -12.32 -5.93 10.21
CA GLU A 108 -11.94 -6.28 11.58
C GLU A 108 -10.74 -5.44 12.00
N LEU A 109 -10.84 -4.70 13.10
CA LEU A 109 -9.84 -3.69 13.46
C LEU A 109 -8.92 -4.18 14.56
N VAL A 110 -7.62 -3.93 14.40
CA VAL A 110 -6.63 -4.04 15.48
C VAL A 110 -6.20 -2.63 15.85
N LEU A 111 -6.54 -2.21 17.06
CA LEU A 111 -6.30 -0.84 17.53
C LEU A 111 -4.97 -0.76 18.29
N TRP A 112 -4.01 0.00 17.78
CA TRP A 112 -2.68 0.16 18.35
C TRP A 112 -2.37 1.62 18.67
N ASP A 113 -2.31 1.95 19.96
CA ASP A 113 -1.92 3.28 20.43
C ASP A 113 -1.20 3.16 21.78
N VAL A 114 -0.26 4.08 22.02
CA VAL A 114 0.43 4.23 23.31
C VAL A 114 -0.50 4.79 24.39
N ASN A 115 -1.49 5.60 24.01
CA ASN A 115 -2.51 6.14 24.89
C ASN A 115 -3.66 5.14 25.01
N GLU A 116 -3.61 4.31 26.07
CA GLU A 116 -4.65 3.32 26.34
C GLU A 116 -6.04 3.93 26.55
N THR A 117 -6.13 5.10 27.19
CA THR A 117 -7.42 5.73 27.49
C THR A 117 -8.13 6.13 26.21
N GLY A 118 -7.42 6.81 25.31
CA GLY A 118 -7.96 7.18 23.99
C GLY A 118 -8.29 5.96 23.13
N ASN A 119 -7.50 4.89 23.27
CA ASN A 119 -7.73 3.66 22.53
C ASN A 119 -8.99 2.92 23.03
N LYS A 120 -9.21 2.88 24.35
CA LYS A 120 -10.43 2.34 24.98
C LYS A 120 -11.67 3.13 24.60
N GLU A 121 -11.58 4.45 24.51
CA GLU A 121 -12.68 5.29 24.00
C GLU A 121 -13.02 4.95 22.55
N THR A 122 -12.02 4.86 21.70
CA THR A 122 -12.20 4.55 20.27
C THR A 122 -12.84 3.18 20.08
N ARG A 123 -12.41 2.19 20.88
CA ARG A 123 -13.04 0.87 20.94
C ARG A 123 -14.53 0.96 21.33
N LYS A 124 -14.89 1.74 22.35
CA LYS A 124 -16.30 1.92 22.74
C LYS A 124 -17.14 2.52 21.61
N MET A 125 -16.59 3.47 20.86
CA MET A 125 -17.27 4.07 19.70
C MET A 125 -17.49 3.02 18.60
N LEU A 126 -16.51 2.14 18.35
CA LEU A 126 -16.62 1.05 17.39
C LEU A 126 -17.63 -0.03 17.82
N GLU A 127 -17.66 -0.37 19.11
CA GLU A 127 -18.64 -1.30 19.68
C GLU A 127 -20.07 -0.76 19.55
N GLN A 128 -20.27 0.56 19.68
CA GLN A 128 -21.57 1.21 19.43
C GLN A 128 -22.01 1.11 17.96
N GLU A 129 -21.07 1.10 17.01
CA GLU A 129 -21.35 0.89 15.59
C GLU A 129 -21.44 -0.61 15.22
N GLY A 130 -21.34 -1.52 16.19
CA GLY A 130 -21.43 -2.98 15.99
C GLY A 130 -20.20 -3.60 15.31
N VAL A 131 -19.08 -2.89 15.31
CA VAL A 131 -17.83 -3.31 14.65
C VAL A 131 -17.04 -4.26 15.54
N LYS A 132 -16.50 -5.33 14.95
CA LYS A 132 -15.55 -6.22 15.64
C LYS A 132 -14.17 -5.57 15.70
N SER A 133 -13.73 -5.21 16.90
CA SER A 133 -12.40 -4.64 17.13
C SER A 133 -11.63 -5.40 18.21
N ASN A 134 -10.42 -5.85 17.89
CA ASN A 134 -9.45 -6.37 18.82
C ASN A 134 -8.53 -5.24 19.30
N TYR A 135 -8.26 -5.20 20.60
CA TYR A 135 -7.37 -4.21 21.22
C TYR A 135 -6.16 -4.93 21.79
N THR A 136 -4.96 -4.45 21.44
CA THR A 136 -3.71 -4.86 22.09
C THR A 136 -3.04 -3.61 22.66
N PRO A 137 -2.68 -3.58 23.96
CA PRO A 137 -1.93 -2.47 24.52
C PRO A 137 -0.56 -2.39 23.83
N ALA A 138 -0.19 -1.22 23.32
CA ALA A 138 1.08 -1.00 22.63
C ALA A 138 2.29 -0.96 23.58
N SER A 139 2.04 -0.71 24.88
CA SER A 139 3.06 -0.57 25.92
C SER A 139 3.08 -1.82 26.80
N ASN A 140 3.71 -2.90 26.31
CA ASN A 140 4.29 -3.93 27.16
C ASN A 140 5.75 -3.52 27.38
N ASN A 141 6.00 -2.76 28.43
CA ASN A 141 7.32 -2.48 28.95
C ASN A 141 7.34 -2.91 30.42
N ASN A 142 7.63 -4.20 30.61
CA ASN A 142 8.29 -4.67 31.82
C ASN A 142 9.73 -4.13 31.88
#